data_AF-A0A5B1QUQ2-F1
#
_entry.id   AF-A0A5B1QUQ2-F1
#
_cell.length_a   1.000
_cell.length_b   1.000
_cell.length_c   1.000
_cell.angle_alpha   90.00
_cell.angle_beta   90.00
_cell.angle_gamma   90.00
#
_symmetry.space_group_name_H-M   'P 1'
#
loop_
_entity.id
_entity.type
_entity.pdbx_description
1 polymer ?
#
loop_
_entity_poly.entity_id
_entity_poly.type
_entity_poly.pdbx_seq_one_letter_code
_entity_poly.pdbx_strand_id
1 'polypeptide(L)' 'RPRNAFIFFRRDFMGPKDGSRMMDVSRLAGAVWGSMSESERAPWVANATRESLWHQETYPQYKY' A
#
# COMPACT_ATOMS: atom_id res chain seq x y z
N ARG A 1 -2.98 4.84 -11.41
CA ARG A 1 -3.87 4.92 -10.23
C ARG A 1 -2.94 5.17 -9.05
N PRO A 2 -3.18 6.17 -8.20
CA PRO A 2 -2.32 6.39 -7.02
C PRO A 2 -2.30 5.14 -6.15
N ARG A 3 -1.16 4.90 -5.49
CA ARG A 3 -0.96 3.71 -4.65
C ARG A 3 -1.80 3.86 -3.38
N ASN A 4 -2.59 2.84 -3.05
CA ASN A 4 -3.36 2.81 -1.81
C ASN A 4 -2.50 2.39 -0.61
N ALA A 5 -3.04 2.51 0.60
CA ALA A 5 -2.34 2.20 1.84
C ALA A 5 -1.79 0.76 1.88
N PHE A 6 -2.55 -0.20 1.34
CA PHE A 6 -2.14 -1.59 1.26
C PHE A 6 -0.91 -1.81 0.37
N ILE A 7 -0.74 -1.04 -0.71
CA ILE A 7 0.47 -1.13 -1.55
C ILE A 7 1.72 -0.67 -0.78
N PHE A 8 1.62 0.38 0.04
CA PHE A 8 2.71 0.82 0.90
C PHE A 8 3.05 -0.23 1.96
N PHE A 9 2.03 -0.77 2.64
CA PHE A 9 2.20 -1.86 3.61
C PHE A 9 2.83 -3.09 2.98
N ARG A 10 2.30 -3.57 1.84
CA ARG A 10 2.83 -4.74 1.15
C ARG A 10 4.28 -4.56 0.70
N ARG A 11 4.68 -3.36 0.27
CA ARG A 11 6.07 -3.07 -0.12
C ARG A 11 7.01 -3.24 1.07
N ASP A 12 6.60 -2.78 2.24
CA ASP A 12 7.36 -2.90 3.48
C ASP A 12 7.39 -4.36 3.96
N PHE A 13 6.23 -5.02 3.92
CA PHE A 13 6.05 -6.42 4.30
C PHE A 13 6.83 -7.40 3.43
N MET A 14 7.03 -7.10 2.14
CA MET A 14 7.69 -8.00 1.19
C MET A 14 9.22 -7.99 1.29
N GLY A 15 9.82 -7.04 2.04
CA GLY A 15 11.26 -6.93 2.23
C GLY A 15 12.07 -6.80 0.91
N PRO A 16 13.38 -6.50 0.99
CA PRO A 16 14.25 -6.55 -0.16
C PRO A 16 14.59 -8.01 -0.49
N LYS A 17 13.92 -8.55 -1.51
CA LYS A 17 14.24 -9.81 -2.22
C LYS A 17 13.88 -11.11 -1.48
N ASP A 18 12.80 -11.73 -1.93
CA ASP A 18 12.86 -13.14 -2.36
C ASP A 18 11.76 -13.40 -3.42
N GLY A 19 12.17 -13.55 -4.68
CA GLY A 19 11.26 -13.75 -5.82
C GLY A 19 10.50 -15.08 -5.78
N SER A 20 10.84 -15.96 -4.84
CA SER A 20 10.33 -17.32 -4.75
C SER A 20 8.96 -17.47 -4.05
N ARG A 21 8.47 -16.44 -3.34
CA ARG A 21 7.24 -16.54 -2.49
C ARG A 21 6.16 -15.48 -2.72
N MET A 22 6.19 -14.77 -3.85
CA MET A 22 5.31 -13.62 -4.12
C MET A 22 3.79 -13.91 -3.94
N MET A 23 3.34 -15.12 -4.27
CA MET A 23 1.95 -15.57 -4.07
C MET A 23 1.58 -15.68 -2.58
N ASP A 24 2.42 -16.33 -1.78
CA ASP A 24 2.16 -16.57 -0.36
C ASP A 24 2.26 -15.30 0.47
N VAL A 25 3.21 -14.42 0.12
CA VAL A 25 3.38 -13.13 0.78
C VAL A 25 2.16 -12.24 0.57
N SER A 26 1.53 -12.28 -0.61
CA SER A 26 0.35 -11.45 -0.89
C SER A 26 -0.87 -11.92 -0.09
N ARG A 27 -1.02 -13.23 0.08
CA ARG A 27 -2.08 -13.82 0.92
C ARG A 27 -1.86 -13.50 2.39
N LEU A 28 -0.62 -13.65 2.87
CA LEU A 28 -0.25 -13.34 4.26
C LEU A 28 -0.40 -11.85 4.55
N ALA A 29 0.07 -10.97 3.65
CA ALA A 29 -0.10 -9.54 3.77
C ALA A 29 -1.58 -9.13 3.84
N GLY A 30 -2.46 -9.77 3.04
CA GLY A 30 -3.90 -9.55 3.11
C GLY A 30 -4.50 -9.94 4.46
N ALA A 31 -4.09 -11.09 5.01
CA ALA A 31 -4.54 -11.56 6.32
C ALA A 31 -4.06 -10.66 7.47
N VAL A 32 -2.79 -10.27 7.46
CA VAL A 32 -2.22 -9.34 8.44
C VAL A 32 -2.91 -7.98 8.34
N TRP A 33 -3.03 -7.43 7.13
CA TRP A 33 -3.70 -6.16 6.91
C TRP A 33 -5.15 -6.19 7.40
N GLY A 34 -5.89 -7.27 7.11
CA GLY A 34 -7.26 -7.45 7.60
C GLY A 34 -7.36 -7.52 9.13
N SER A 35 -6.32 -8.04 9.79
CA SER A 35 -6.26 -8.17 11.25
C SER A 35 -5.74 -6.91 11.96
N MET A 36 -5.05 -6.01 11.25
CA MET A 36 -4.56 -4.75 11.81
C MET A 36 -5.71 -3.80 12.15
N SER A 37 -5.58 -3.09 13.27
CA SER A 37 -6.47 -2.00 13.67
C SER A 37 -6.28 -0.74 12.82
N GLU A 38 -7.22 0.20 12.87
CA GLU A 38 -7.13 1.47 12.14
C GLU A 38 -5.91 2.29 12.58
N SER A 39 -5.54 2.22 13.87
CA SER A 39 -4.34 2.87 14.42
C SER A 39 -3.06 2.29 13.86
N GLU A 40 -2.99 0.96 13.69
CA GLU A 40 -1.85 0.32 13.04
C GLU A 40 -1.80 0.69 11.56
N ARG A 41 -2.96 0.79 10.88
CA ARG A 41 -3.03 1.18 9.47
C ARG A 41 -2.72 2.65 9.21
N ALA A 42 -2.88 3.51 10.22
CA ALA A 42 -2.74 4.96 10.14
C ALA A 42 -1.48 5.47 9.40
N PRO A 43 -0.25 4.99 9.67
CA PRO A 43 0.94 5.42 8.94
C PRO A 43 0.87 5.14 7.43
N TRP A 44 0.32 4.00 7.02
CA TRP A 44 0.18 3.66 5.60
C TRP A 44 -0.97 4.42 4.93
N VAL A 45 -2.05 4.69 5.66
CA VAL A 45 -3.17 5.53 5.20
C VAL A 45 -2.71 6.96 4.98
N ALA A 46 -1.95 7.54 5.91
CA ALA A 46 -1.39 8.89 5.76
C ALA A 46 -0.48 9.00 4.52
N ASN A 47 0.35 7.99 4.28
CA ASN A 47 1.19 7.92 3.08
C ASN A 47 0.39 7.80 1.79
N ALA A 48 -0.68 7.00 1.79
CA ALA A 48 -1.57 6.88 0.63
C ALA A 48 -2.34 8.17 0.34
N THR A 49 -2.79 8.87 1.37
CA THR A 49 -3.41 10.20 1.20
C THR A 49 -2.44 11.19 0.59
N ARG A 50 -1.20 11.25 1.09
CA ARG A 50 -0.16 12.12 0.54
C ARG A 50 0.16 11.80 -0.93
N GLU A 51 0.27 10.51 -1.26
CA GLU A 51 0.48 10.06 -2.65
C GLU A 51 -0.71 10.42 -3.55
N SER A 52 -1.94 10.26 -3.06
CA SER A 52 -3.14 10.62 -3.81
C SER A 52 -3.22 12.11 -4.10
N LEU A 53 -2.91 12.95 -3.10
CA LEU A 53 -2.85 14.40 -3.26
C LEU A 53 -1.77 14.79 -4.27
N TRP A 54 -0.54 14.29 -4.09
CA TRP A 54 0.56 14.55 -5.02
C TRP A 54 0.23 14.11 -6.45
N HIS A 55 -0.40 12.93 -6.62
CA HIS A 55 -0.81 12.43 -7.92
C HIS A 55 -1.90 13.30 -8.55
N GLN A 56 -2.84 13.82 -7.76
CA GLN A 56 -3.88 14.72 -8.24
C GLN A 56 -3.29 16.07 -8.68
N GLU A 57 -2.34 16.62 -7.92
CA GLU A 57 -1.63 17.85 -8.25
C GLU A 57 -0.75 17.69 -9.49
N THR A 58 -0.03 16.57 -9.59
CA THR A 58 0.92 16.30 -10.69
C THR A 58 0.19 15.93 -11.99
N TYR A 59 -0.95 15.25 -11.88
CA TYR A 59 -1.74 14.80 -13.02
C TYR A 59 -3.19 15.30 -12.93
N PRO A 60 -3.42 16.62 -13.12
CA PRO A 60 -4.75 17.21 -13.01
C PRO A 60 -5.73 16.71 -14.09
N GLN A 61 -5.22 16.19 -15.22
CA GLN A 61 -6.02 15.57 -16.28
C GLN A 61 -6.15 14.04 -16.13
N TYR A 62 -5.69 13.46 -15.01
CA TYR A 62 -5.76 12.02 -14.80
C TYR A 62 -7.20 11.56 -14.58
N LYS A 63 -7.78 10.94 -15.60
CA LYS A 63 -9.06 10.21 -15.50
C LYS A 63 -8.79 8.73 -15.26
N TYR A 64 -9.54 8.17 -14.32
CA TYR A 64 -9.50 6.78 -13.91
C TYR A 64 -10.15 5.84 -14.92
#